data_AF-A0A7W3Z7M9-F1
#
_entry.id   AF-A0A7W3Z7M9-F1
#
_cell.length_a   1.000
_cell.length_b   1.000
_cell.length_c   1.000
_cell.angle_alpha   90.00
_cell.angle_beta   90.00
_cell.angle_gamma   90.00
#
_symmetry.space_group_name_H-M   'P 1'
#
loop_
_entity.id
_entity.type
_entity.pdbx_description
1 polymer ?
#
loop_
_entity_poly.entity_id
_entity_poly.type
_entity_poly.pdbx_seq_one_letter_code
_entity_poly.pdbx_strand_id
1 'polypeptide(L)'
;MKRSELKFMTDWENRRKSGCLKYCLLDGSAFGLIMLLFVEVLTYFFVANYTFTWARLGFAFGVWVLGGITIYGPLMWLIHGYYYKKFSKKYALYAQEKK
;
A
#
# COMPACT_ATOMS: atom_id res chain seq x y z
N MET A 1 -22.84 12.30 0.32
CA MET A 1 -21.52 11.62 0.33
C MET A 1 -21.49 10.60 -0.80
N LYS A 2 -20.44 10.55 -1.64
CA LYS A 2 -20.32 9.51 -2.68
C LYS A 2 -20.13 8.14 -2.00
N ARG A 3 -20.75 7.09 -2.54
CA ARG A 3 -20.70 5.73 -1.95
C ARG A 3 -19.27 5.19 -1.85
N SER A 4 -18.41 5.48 -2.84
CA SER A 4 -16.99 5.10 -2.83
C SER A 4 -16.19 5.82 -1.75
N GLU A 5 -16.46 7.11 -1.51
CA GLU A 5 -15.79 7.91 -0.48
C GLU A 5 -16.18 7.45 0.92
N LEU A 6 -17.47 7.11 1.15
CA LEU A 6 -17.93 6.53 2.41
C LEU A 6 -17.25 5.19 2.69
N LYS A 7 -17.21 4.30 1.69
CA LYS A 7 -16.56 2.99 1.82
C LYS A 7 -15.08 3.14 2.17
N PHE A 8 -14.36 4.00 1.44
CA PHE A 8 -12.96 4.31 1.73
C PHE A 8 -12.77 4.82 3.16
N MET A 9 -13.59 5.77 3.62
CA MET A 9 -13.47 6.31 4.98
C MET A 9 -13.70 5.25 6.05
N THR A 10 -14.71 4.40 5.90
CA THR A 10 -14.98 3.30 6.85
C THR A 10 -13.87 2.25 6.86
N ASP A 11 -13.40 1.83 5.68
CA ASP A 11 -12.32 0.85 5.55
C ASP A 11 -11.01 1.40 6.12
N TRP A 12 -10.71 2.67 5.86
CA TRP A 12 -9.51 3.32 6.37
C TRP A 12 -9.56 3.53 7.88
N GLU A 13 -10.72 3.87 8.44
CA GLU A 13 -10.90 3.98 9.90
C GLU A 13 -10.61 2.64 10.59
N ASN A 14 -11.10 1.53 10.03
CA ASN A 14 -10.82 0.20 10.54
C ASN A 14 -9.31 -0.13 10.48
N ARG A 15 -8.64 0.19 9.37
CA ARG A 15 -7.19 0.00 9.23
C ARG A 15 -6.39 0.87 10.18
N ARG A 16 -6.84 2.10 10.45
CA ARG A 16 -6.24 3.00 11.44
C ARG A 16 -6.24 2.42 12.84
N LYS A 17 -7.34 1.75 13.24
CA LYS A 17 -7.44 1.06 14.55
C LYS A 17 -6.43 -0.09 14.69
N SER A 18 -6.10 -0.77 13.59
CA SER A 18 -5.05 -1.81 13.60
C SER A 18 -3.63 -1.24 13.73
N GLY A 19 -3.44 0.04 13.39
CA GLY A 19 -2.18 0.76 13.56
C GLY A 19 -1.27 0.72 12.32
N CYS A 20 -0.38 1.71 12.25
CA CYS A 20 0.52 1.93 11.11
C CYS A 20 1.49 0.76 10.90
N LEU A 21 2.05 0.21 11.98
CA LEU A 21 3.04 -0.87 11.89
C LEU A 21 2.43 -2.15 11.31
N LYS A 22 1.23 -2.54 11.75
CA LYS A 22 0.51 -3.70 11.17
C LYS A 22 0.16 -3.47 9.70
N TYR A 23 -0.27 -2.25 9.35
CA TYR A 23 -0.52 -1.90 7.96
C TYR A 23 0.74 -2.02 7.09
N CYS A 24 1.86 -1.46 7.53
CA CYS A 24 3.11 -1.53 6.79
C CYS A 24 3.60 -2.98 6.64
N LEU A 25 3.44 -3.79 7.69
CA LEU A 25 3.78 -5.20 7.63
C LEU A 25 2.89 -5.97 6.66
N LEU A 26 1.57 -5.78 6.67
CA LEU A 26 0.66 -6.55 5.83
C LEU A 26 0.59 -6.01 4.40
N ASP A 27 0.16 -4.76 4.23
CA ASP A 27 -0.02 -4.14 2.92
C ASP A 27 1.33 -3.86 2.25
N GLY A 28 2.35 -3.50 3.02
CA GLY A 28 3.71 -3.29 2.50
C GLY A 28 4.37 -4.59 2.05
N SER A 29 4.30 -5.67 2.85
CA SER A 29 4.86 -6.96 2.40
C SER A 29 4.09 -7.53 1.22
N ALA A 30 2.76 -7.45 1.22
CA ALA A 30 1.95 -7.90 0.09
C ALA A 30 2.33 -7.16 -1.20
N PHE A 31 2.52 -5.85 -1.14
CA PHE A 31 3.02 -5.07 -2.27
C PHE A 31 4.42 -5.52 -2.72
N GLY A 32 5.34 -5.70 -1.76
CA GLY A 32 6.70 -6.19 -2.04
C GLY A 32 6.71 -7.54 -2.76
N LEU A 33 5.87 -8.48 -2.33
CA LEU A 33 5.73 -9.79 -2.97
C LEU A 33 5.20 -9.69 -4.41
N ILE A 34 4.19 -8.83 -4.62
CA ILE A 34 3.65 -8.60 -5.96
C ILE A 34 4.72 -8.00 -6.88
N MET A 35 5.48 -7.03 -6.38
CA MET A 35 6.57 -6.40 -7.13
C MET A 35 7.71 -7.37 -7.44
N LEU A 36 8.08 -8.23 -6.49
CA LEU A 36 9.06 -9.28 -6.71
C LEU A 36 8.64 -10.19 -7.87
N LEU A 37 7.40 -10.70 -7.81
CA LEU A 37 6.88 -11.57 -8.87
C LEU A 37 6.85 -10.85 -10.22
N PHE A 38 6.38 -9.61 -10.23
CA PHE A 38 6.31 -8.79 -11.44
C PHE A 38 7.70 -8.58 -12.05
N VAL A 39 8.69 -8.24 -11.24
CA VAL A 39 10.07 -7.98 -11.71
C VAL A 39 10.77 -9.27 -12.15
N GLU A 40 10.56 -10.39 -11.46
CA GLU A 40 11.12 -11.67 -11.90
C GLU A 40 10.50 -12.15 -13.22
N VAL A 41 9.19 -11.98 -13.41
CA VAL A 41 8.53 -12.25 -14.69
C VAL A 41 9.10 -11.36 -15.79
N LEU A 42 9.22 -10.05 -15.58
CA LEU A 42 9.82 -9.16 -16.57
C LEU A 42 11.28 -9.53 -16.86
N THR A 43 12.06 -9.85 -15.83
CA THR A 43 13.47 -10.22 -16.03
C THR A 43 13.59 -11.48 -16.86
N TYR A 44 12.74 -12.48 -16.61
CA TYR A 44 12.69 -13.71 -17.39
C TYR A 44 12.42 -13.45 -18.89
N PHE A 45 11.51 -12.53 -19.22
CA PHE A 45 11.16 -12.24 -20.63
C PHE A 45 12.15 -11.30 -21.33
N PHE A 46 12.74 -10.34 -20.63
CA PHE A 46 13.49 -9.24 -21.25
C PHE A 46 15.01 -9.36 -21.10
N VAL A 47 15.53 -10.22 -20.22
CA VAL A 47 16.97 -10.37 -20.00
C VAL A 47 17.50 -11.65 -20.66
N ALA A 48 18.20 -11.47 -21.78
CA ALA A 48 18.69 -12.56 -22.63
C ALA A 48 19.61 -13.59 -21.93
N ASN A 49 20.27 -13.21 -20.83
CA ASN A 49 21.17 -14.07 -20.05
C ASN A 49 20.68 -14.31 -18.62
N TYR A 50 19.36 -14.38 -18.44
CA TYR A 50 18.78 -14.59 -17.12
C TYR A 50 19.18 -15.95 -16.54
N THR A 51 19.92 -15.92 -15.42
CA THR A 51 20.23 -17.12 -14.63
C THR A 51 19.44 -17.07 -13.33
N PHE A 52 18.50 -18.00 -13.18
CA PHE A 52 17.78 -18.16 -11.92
C PHE A 52 18.67 -18.86 -10.89
N THR A 53 18.83 -18.24 -9.71
CA THR A 53 19.49 -18.87 -8.57
C THR A 53 18.69 -18.61 -7.30
N TRP A 54 18.63 -19.60 -6.42
CA TRP A 54 17.93 -19.49 -5.13
C TRP A 54 18.50 -18.37 -4.25
N ALA A 55 19.82 -18.16 -4.30
CA ALA A 55 20.47 -17.07 -3.57
C ALA A 55 20.00 -15.69 -4.05
N ARG A 56 19.91 -15.47 -5.37
CA ARG A 56 19.39 -14.22 -5.93
C ARG A 56 17.92 -14.02 -5.56
N LEU A 57 17.09 -15.08 -5.67
CA LEU A 57 15.67 -14.99 -5.32
C LEU A 57 15.49 -14.63 -3.85
N GLY A 58 16.25 -15.26 -2.94
CA GLY A 58 16.20 -14.95 -1.51
C GLY A 58 16.61 -13.52 -1.19
N PHE A 59 17.67 -13.02 -1.84
CA PHE A 59 18.09 -11.62 -1.69
C PHE A 59 17.03 -10.65 -2.23
N ALA A 60 16.52 -10.90 -3.45
CA ALA A 60 15.48 -10.09 -4.07
C ALA A 60 14.20 -10.07 -3.22
N PHE A 61 13.80 -11.22 -2.67
CA PHE A 61 12.67 -11.32 -1.75
C PHE A 61 12.84 -10.40 -0.54
N GLY A 62 14.01 -10.46 0.11
CA GLY A 62 14.32 -9.60 1.24
C GLY A 62 14.23 -8.12 0.88
N VAL A 63 14.87 -7.73 -0.23
CA VAL A 63 14.87 -6.33 -0.71
C VAL A 63 13.45 -5.84 -1.02
N TRP A 64 12.66 -6.60 -1.77
CA TRP A 64 11.32 -6.18 -2.18
C TRP A 64 10.33 -6.15 -1.01
N VAL A 65 10.38 -7.14 -0.11
CA VAL A 65 9.52 -7.16 1.09
C VAL A 65 9.90 -6.04 2.05
N LEU A 66 11.19 -5.85 2.33
CA LEU A 66 11.66 -4.76 3.19
C LEU A 66 11.37 -3.39 2.58
N GLY A 67 11.58 -3.21 1.28
CA GLY A 67 11.23 -1.99 0.56
C GLY A 67 9.72 -1.71 0.61
N GLY A 68 8.89 -2.74 0.44
CA GLY A 68 7.44 -2.65 0.60
C GLY A 68 7.03 -2.20 2.01
N ILE A 69 7.63 -2.77 3.05
CA ILE A 69 7.33 -2.45 4.46
C ILE A 69 7.85 -1.07 4.87
N THR A 70 9.06 -0.69 4.45
CA THR A 70 9.76 0.51 4.94
C THR A 70 9.51 1.75 4.09
N ILE A 71 9.18 1.59 2.81
CA ILE A 71 8.96 2.70 1.87
C ILE A 71 7.48 2.79 1.50
N TYR A 72 6.95 1.75 0.85
CA TYR A 72 5.59 1.79 0.30
C TYR A 72 4.51 1.90 1.39
N GLY A 73 4.59 1.07 2.42
CA GLY A 73 3.64 1.06 3.54
C GLY A 73 3.48 2.44 4.20
N PRO A 74 4.56 3.06 4.68
CA PRO A 74 4.51 4.38 5.30
C PRO A 74 4.03 5.48 4.34
N LEU A 75 4.49 5.45 3.08
CA LEU A 75 4.06 6.42 2.07
C LEU A 75 2.55 6.33 1.84
N MET A 76 2.03 5.12 1.60
CA MET A 76 0.60 4.90 1.37
C MET A 76 -0.23 5.20 2.62
N TRP A 77 0.31 4.95 3.81
CA TRP A 77 -0.35 5.35 5.05
C TRP A 77 -0.56 6.86 5.14
N LEU A 78 0.47 7.64 4.79
CA LEU A 78 0.37 9.10 4.76
C LEU A 78 -0.62 9.58 3.69
N ILE A 79 -0.55 9.01 2.48
CA ILE A 79 -1.44 9.35 1.38
C ILE A 79 -2.91 9.07 1.75
N HIS A 80 -3.21 7.87 2.23
CA HIS A 80 -4.56 7.51 2.67
C HIS A 80 -5.03 8.37 3.85
N GLY A 81 -4.14 8.69 4.80
CA GLY A 81 -4.41 9.62 5.89
C GLY A 81 -4.77 11.02 5.41
N TYR A 82 -4.07 11.53 4.41
CA TYR A 82 -4.37 12.81 3.78
C TYR A 82 -5.76 12.82 3.12
N TYR A 83 -6.06 11.81 2.30
CA TYR A 83 -7.38 11.68 1.66
C TYR A 83 -8.51 11.53 2.68
N TYR A 84 -8.30 10.74 3.74
CA TYR A 84 -9.25 10.61 4.82
C TYR A 84 -9.57 11.97 5.46
N LYS A 85 -8.55 12.74 5.84
CA LYS A 85 -8.73 14.09 6.42
C LYS A 85 -9.46 15.03 5.45
N LYS A 86 -9.12 14.96 4.16
CA LYS A 86 -9.76 15.77 3.11
C LYS A 86 -11.26 15.45 2.98
N PHE A 87 -11.63 14.17 2.96
CA PHE A 87 -13.04 13.76 2.87
C PHE A 87 -13.80 14.07 4.16
N SER A 88 -13.22 13.81 5.34
CA SER A 88 -13.84 14.17 6.62
C SER A 88 -14.16 15.66 6.71
N LYS A 89 -13.22 16.54 6.32
CA LYS A 89 -13.46 18.00 6.32
C LYS A 89 -14.55 18.40 5.33
N LYS A 90 -14.52 17.85 4.11
CA LYS A 90 -15.55 18.10 3.08
C LYS A 90 -16.95 17.80 3.62
N TYR A 91 -17.14 16.65 4.26
CA TYR A 91 -18.46 16.23 4.73
C TYR A 91 -18.90 16.83 6.05
N ALA A 92 -17.97 17.22 6.92
CA ALA A 92 -18.29 18.01 8.12
C ALA A 92 -18.86 19.39 7.73
N LEU A 93 -18.29 20.04 6.71
CA LEU A 93 -18.80 21.32 6.19
C LEU A 93 -20.19 21.17 5.54
N TYR A 94 -20.41 20.12 4.75
CA TYR A 94 -21.75 19.82 4.19
C TYR A 94 -22.84 19.60 5.24
N ALA A 95 -22.49 19.13 6.45
CA ALA A 95 -23.46 18.93 7.53
C ALA A 95 -23.82 20.23 8.27
N GLN A 96 -22.96 21.26 8.18
CA GLN A 96 -23.20 22.58 8.77
C GLN A 96 -23.99 23.50 7.83
N GLU A 97 -23.81 23.42 6.51
CA GLU A 97 -24.58 24.20 5.52
C GLU A 97 -26.04 23.74 5.35
N LYS A 98 -26.39 22.57 5.89
CA LYS A 98 -27.75 22.00 5.86
C LYS A 98 -28.57 22.23 7.13
N LYS A 99 -28.03 22.97 8.10
CA LYS A 99 -28.75 23.44 9.29
C LYS A 99 -29.15 24.89 9.11
#